data_AF-R5Q1P1-F1
#
_entry.id   AF-R5Q1P1-F1
#
_cell.length_a   1.000
_cell.length_b   1.000
_cell.length_c   1.000
_cell.angle_alpha   90.00
_cell.angle_beta   90.00
_cell.angle_gamma   90.00
#
_symmetry.space_group_name_H-M   'P 1'
#
loop_
_entity.id
_entity.type
_entity.pdbx_description
1 polymer ?
#
loop_
_entity_poly.entity_id
_entity_poly.type
_entity_poly.pdbx_seq_one_letter_code
_entity_poly.pdbx_strand_id
1 'polypeptide(L)'
;MQLWGLKTEASFDVWSIEHLMMGMTIGCFARYIAARMVGNEKVSETLFNRINLVIVLMLSYMWETFEHYLETGMAGKTVAYWLQGVEHWSNRLIFDNIMVLCGYYIFLQRNKIVWFARIFSAVWLIVHIFVFPHSMYLHELF
;
A
#
# COMPACT_ATOMS: atom_id res chain seq x y z
N MET A 1 -22.05 -3.62 -2.02
CA MET A 1 -20.72 -3.15 -1.59
C MET A 1 -20.50 -3.65 -0.18
N GLN A 2 -19.56 -4.57 -0.01
CA GLN A 2 -19.19 -5.10 1.30
C GLN A 2 -18.10 -4.20 1.89
N LEU A 3 -18.02 -4.09 3.22
CA LEU A 3 -16.94 -3.30 3.84
C LEU A 3 -15.63 -4.08 3.85
N TRP A 4 -15.67 -5.37 4.15
CA TRP A 4 -14.52 -6.27 4.25
C TRP A 4 -14.85 -7.57 3.53
N GLY A 5 -13.96 -8.08 2.70
CA GLY A 5 -14.20 -9.33 1.97
C GLY A 5 -13.35 -9.48 0.73
N LEU A 6 -13.90 -10.16 -0.29
CA LEU A 6 -13.25 -10.33 -1.57
C LEU A 6 -12.99 -8.98 -2.25
N LYS A 7 -11.76 -8.78 -2.73
CA LYS A 7 -11.29 -7.52 -3.32
C LYS A 7 -12.12 -7.02 -4.49
N THR A 8 -12.82 -7.91 -5.20
CA THR A 8 -13.68 -7.57 -6.33
C THR A 8 -15.00 -6.90 -5.90
N GLU A 9 -15.39 -7.01 -4.63
CA GLU A 9 -16.68 -6.55 -4.10
C GLU A 9 -16.59 -5.65 -2.86
N ALA A 10 -15.48 -5.76 -2.12
CA ALA A 10 -15.28 -5.13 -0.84
C ALA A 10 -14.48 -3.82 -0.93
N SER A 11 -14.66 -2.97 0.08
CA SER A 11 -13.89 -1.73 0.24
C SER A 11 -12.59 -1.91 1.01
N PHE A 12 -12.44 -3.01 1.73
CA PHE A 12 -11.21 -3.44 2.37
C PHE A 12 -11.07 -4.93 2.18
N ASP A 13 -9.82 -5.38 2.16
CA ASP A 13 -9.51 -6.79 2.10
C ASP A 13 -8.24 -7.08 2.93
N VAL A 14 -7.71 -8.29 2.76
CA VAL A 14 -6.55 -8.74 3.53
C VAL A 14 -5.28 -7.94 3.18
N TRP A 15 -5.24 -7.34 1.99
CA TRP A 15 -4.14 -6.51 1.50
C TRP A 15 -4.22 -5.07 2.01
N SER A 16 -5.39 -4.60 2.47
CA SER A 16 -5.49 -3.34 3.21
C SER A 16 -4.59 -3.28 4.46
N ILE A 17 -4.27 -4.43 5.07
CA ILE A 17 -3.26 -4.54 6.15
C ILE A 17 -1.86 -4.25 5.59
N GLU A 18 -1.54 -4.81 4.43
CA GLU A 18 -0.27 -4.58 3.76
C GLU A 18 -0.13 -3.11 3.33
N HIS A 19 -1.20 -2.50 2.79
CA HIS A 19 -1.23 -1.07 2.49
C HIS A 19 -0.92 -0.19 3.71
N LEU A 20 -1.42 -0.56 4.89
CA LEU A 20 -1.06 0.13 6.15
C LEU A 20 0.43 0.04 6.46
N MET A 21 1.01 -1.16 6.37
CA MET A 21 2.42 -1.39 6.67
C MET A 21 3.35 -0.75 5.64
N MET A 22 2.96 -0.84 4.37
CA MET A 22 3.60 -0.15 3.25
C MET A 22 3.60 1.36 3.48
N GLY A 23 2.50 1.94 3.95
CA GLY A 23 2.40 3.37 4.26
C GLY A 23 3.44 3.88 5.26
N MET A 24 3.78 3.07 6.27
CA MET A 24 4.87 3.42 7.21
C MET A 24 6.24 3.46 6.52
N THR A 25 6.48 2.51 5.61
CA THR A 25 7.74 2.40 4.86
C THR A 25 7.86 3.49 3.78
N ILE A 26 6.82 3.68 2.98
CA ILE A 26 6.72 4.75 1.98
C ILE A 26 6.83 6.11 2.65
N GLY A 27 6.24 6.30 3.83
CA GLY A 27 6.39 7.53 4.61
C GLY A 27 7.84 7.90 4.93
N CYS A 28 8.65 6.92 5.33
CA CYS A 28 10.08 7.11 5.55
C CYS A 28 10.81 7.49 4.26
N PHE A 29 10.48 6.83 3.15
CA PHE A 29 11.09 7.10 1.85
C PHE A 29 10.68 8.46 1.28
N ALA A 30 9.41 8.85 1.44
CA ALA A 30 8.88 10.14 1.03
C ALA A 30 9.59 11.28 1.77
N ARG A 31 9.81 11.16 3.09
CA ARG A 31 10.61 12.13 3.85
C ARG A 31 12.05 12.25 3.36
N TYR A 32 12.65 11.12 2.98
CA TYR A 32 13.98 11.13 2.39
C TYR A 32 13.99 11.89 1.05
N ILE A 33 13.04 11.60 0.14
CA ILE A 33 12.91 12.30 -1.14
C ILE A 33 12.67 13.80 -0.91
N ALA A 34 11.71 14.16 -0.05
CA ALA A 34 11.38 15.56 0.23
C ALA A 34 12.56 16.33 0.81
N ALA A 35 13.32 15.73 1.73
CA ALA A 35 14.55 16.35 2.26
C ALA A 35 15.59 16.59 1.16
N ARG A 36 15.69 15.68 0.19
CA ARG A 36 16.59 15.85 -0.97
C ARG A 36 16.09 16.91 -1.96
N MET A 37 14.76 17.04 -2.15
CA MET A 37 14.16 18.05 -3.01
C MET A 37 14.31 19.46 -2.45
N VAL A 38 14.09 19.62 -1.14
CA VAL A 38 14.21 20.92 -0.44
C VAL A 38 15.67 21.32 -0.23
N GLY A 39 16.57 20.36 -0.06
CA GLY A 39 17.99 20.63 0.17
C GLY A 39 18.21 21.44 1.45
N ASN A 40 18.92 22.56 1.33
CA ASN A 40 19.24 23.45 2.45
C ASN A 40 18.26 24.62 2.61
N GLU A 41 17.18 24.66 1.82
CA GLU A 41 16.21 25.74 1.88
C GLU A 41 15.40 25.70 3.19
N LYS A 42 15.14 26.87 3.78
CA LYS A 42 14.23 27.00 4.93
C LYS A 42 12.79 26.99 4.43
N VAL A 43 12.19 25.82 4.37
CA VAL A 43 10.75 25.66 4.15
C VAL A 43 9.98 25.60 5.47
N SER A 44 8.73 26.07 5.45
CA SER A 44 7.86 25.89 6.62
C SER A 44 7.56 24.41 6.83
N GLU A 45 7.37 24.01 8.09
CA GLU A 45 7.00 22.63 8.44
C GLU A 45 5.71 22.19 7.72
N THR A 46 4.74 23.10 7.61
CA THR A 46 3.49 22.87 6.88
C THR A 46 3.74 22.53 5.41
N LEU A 47 4.63 23.27 4.73
CA LEU A 47 4.95 22.99 3.32
C LEU A 47 5.70 21.66 3.18
N PHE A 48 6.67 21.39 4.07
CA PHE A 48 7.40 20.14 4.08
C PHE A 48 6.48 18.93 4.25
N ASN A 49 5.52 19.01 5.17
CA ASN A 49 4.53 17.95 5.40
C ASN A 49 3.59 17.76 4.21
N ARG A 50 3.21 18.84 3.51
CA ARG A 50 2.42 18.75 2.27
C ARG A 50 3.20 18.09 1.13
N ILE A 51 4.48 18.43 0.97
CA ILE A 51 5.36 17.78 -0.02
C ILE A 51 5.46 16.27 0.25
N ASN A 52 5.68 15.89 1.52
CA ASN A 52 5.70 14.48 1.91
C ASN A 52 4.38 13.77 1.58
N LEU A 53 3.24 14.39 1.91
CA LEU A 53 1.91 13.83 1.64
C LEU A 53 1.69 13.59 0.15
N VAL A 54 2.08 14.56 -0.70
CA VAL A 54 1.98 14.42 -2.16
C VAL A 54 2.84 13.26 -2.67
N ILE A 55 4.08 13.13 -2.17
CA ILE A 55 4.96 12.02 -2.56
C ILE A 55 4.38 10.67 -2.12
N VAL A 56 3.84 10.58 -0.89
CA VAL A 56 3.19 9.35 -0.39
C VAL A 56 2.02 8.95 -1.28
N LEU A 57 1.11 9.89 -1.58
CA LEU A 57 -0.04 9.62 -2.44
C LEU A 57 0.36 9.26 -3.87
N MET A 58 1.38 9.94 -4.42
CA MET A 58 1.88 9.61 -5.75
C MET A 58 2.42 8.18 -5.80
N LEU A 59 3.23 7.77 -4.83
CA LEU A 59 3.75 6.40 -4.75
C LEU A 59 2.64 5.36 -4.53
N SER A 60 1.63 5.70 -3.72
CA SER A 60 0.44 4.88 -3.50
C SER A 60 -0.31 4.64 -4.82
N TYR A 61 -0.71 5.70 -5.53
CA TYR A 61 -1.41 5.57 -6.80
C TYR A 61 -0.55 4.93 -7.91
N MET A 62 0.76 5.11 -7.89
CA MET A 62 1.67 4.40 -8.78
C MET A 62 1.62 2.88 -8.54
N TRP A 63 1.56 2.46 -7.27
CA TRP A 63 1.40 1.05 -6.92
C TRP A 63 0.04 0.50 -7.37
N GLU A 64 -1.05 1.19 -7.07
CA GLU A 64 -2.40 0.82 -7.53
C GLU A 64 -2.47 0.65 -9.05
N THR A 65 -1.84 1.57 -9.77
CA THR A 65 -1.77 1.50 -11.23
C THR A 65 -0.99 0.28 -11.69
N PHE A 66 0.15 0.00 -11.06
CA PHE A 66 0.97 -1.15 -11.37
C PHE A 66 0.21 -2.45 -11.12
N GLU A 67 -0.43 -2.58 -9.97
CA GLU A 67 -1.20 -3.75 -9.60
C GLU A 67 -2.36 -3.99 -10.58
N HIS A 68 -3.11 -2.96 -10.97
CA HIS A 68 -4.17 -3.09 -11.97
C HIS A 68 -3.65 -3.68 -13.30
N TYR A 69 -2.44 -3.31 -13.74
CA TYR A 69 -1.82 -3.91 -14.92
C TYR A 69 -1.44 -5.38 -14.70
N LEU A 70 -1.02 -5.76 -13.49
CA LEU A 70 -0.78 -7.16 -13.16
C LEU A 70 -2.07 -7.98 -13.16
N GLU A 71 -3.15 -7.44 -12.61
CA GLU A 71 -4.48 -8.06 -12.55
C GLU A 71 -5.06 -8.32 -13.94
N THR A 72 -4.86 -7.38 -14.86
CA THR A 72 -5.30 -7.51 -16.26
C THR A 72 -4.44 -8.47 -17.09
N GLY A 73 -3.39 -9.05 -16.51
CA GLY A 73 -2.56 -10.07 -17.14
C GLY A 73 -1.39 -9.55 -17.96
N MET A 74 -1.02 -8.27 -17.81
CA MET A 74 0.14 -7.70 -18.50
C MET A 74 1.45 -8.43 -18.13
N ALA A 75 1.54 -8.95 -16.91
CA ALA A 75 2.66 -9.76 -16.42
C ALA A 75 2.47 -11.28 -16.61
N GLY A 76 1.48 -11.70 -17.42
CA GLY A 76 1.19 -13.09 -17.71
C GLY A 76 0.04 -13.68 -16.90
N LYS A 77 -0.48 -14.81 -17.39
CA LYS A 77 -1.70 -15.45 -16.86
C LYS A 77 -1.52 -15.97 -15.43
N THR A 78 -0.33 -16.42 -15.07
CA THR A 78 -0.04 -16.92 -13.72
C THR A 78 -0.19 -15.81 -12.67
N VAL A 79 0.30 -14.61 -12.97
CA VAL A 79 0.20 -13.46 -12.05
C VAL A 79 -1.24 -12.97 -11.94
N ALA A 80 -1.95 -12.83 -13.07
CA ALA A 80 -3.37 -12.47 -13.06
C ALA A 80 -4.23 -13.50 -12.32
N TYR A 81 -3.93 -14.80 -12.48
CA TYR A 81 -4.60 -15.85 -11.72
C TYR A 81 -4.30 -15.72 -10.23
N TRP A 82 -3.05 -15.53 -9.84
CA TRP A 82 -2.72 -15.35 -8.42
C TRP A 82 -3.43 -14.14 -7.81
N LEU A 83 -3.59 -13.05 -8.57
CA LEU A 83 -4.29 -11.86 -8.10
C LEU A 83 -5.82 -12.04 -8.01
N GLN A 84 -6.43 -13.01 -8.70
CA GLN A 84 -7.87 -13.31 -8.63
C GLN A 84 -8.79 -12.14 -9.01
N GLY A 85 -8.57 -11.58 -10.21
CA GLY A 85 -9.45 -10.58 -10.79
C GLY A 85 -9.07 -9.14 -10.45
N VAL A 86 -9.93 -8.21 -10.86
CA VAL A 86 -9.70 -6.77 -10.72
C VAL A 86 -10.35 -6.26 -9.45
N GLU A 87 -9.57 -5.55 -8.66
CA GLU A 87 -10.04 -4.94 -7.43
C GLU A 87 -11.16 -3.91 -7.65
N HIS A 88 -12.09 -3.86 -6.69
CA HIS A 88 -13.21 -2.94 -6.66
C HIS A 88 -12.70 -1.50 -6.65
N TRP A 89 -13.33 -0.63 -7.45
CA TRP A 89 -12.89 0.76 -7.63
C TRP A 89 -12.72 1.52 -6.31
N SER A 90 -13.58 1.25 -5.31
CA SER A 90 -13.50 1.95 -4.03
C SER A 90 -12.33 1.46 -3.18
N ASN A 91 -11.96 0.18 -3.24
CA ASN A 91 -10.77 -0.32 -2.55
C ASN A 91 -9.53 0.38 -3.13
N ARG A 92 -9.31 0.16 -4.42
CA ARG A 92 -8.19 0.70 -5.22
C ARG A 92 -8.04 2.21 -5.13
N LEU A 93 -9.11 2.98 -5.39
CA LEU A 93 -8.99 4.44 -5.56
C LEU A 93 -9.07 5.21 -4.24
N ILE A 94 -9.66 4.62 -3.20
CA ILE A 94 -9.97 5.33 -1.96
C ILE A 94 -9.34 4.61 -0.76
N PHE A 95 -9.78 3.39 -0.47
CA PHE A 95 -9.49 2.78 0.82
C PHE A 95 -8.04 2.32 0.97
N ASP A 96 -7.42 1.74 -0.05
CA ASP A 96 -6.01 1.36 0.03
C ASP A 96 -5.10 2.59 0.17
N ASN A 97 -5.42 3.67 -0.54
CA ASN A 97 -4.74 4.95 -0.38
C ASN A 97 -4.92 5.54 1.03
N ILE A 98 -6.12 5.40 1.61
CA ILE A 98 -6.36 5.78 3.01
C ILE A 98 -5.51 4.93 3.96
N MET A 99 -5.40 3.61 3.73
CA MET A 99 -4.58 2.73 4.55
C MET A 99 -3.09 3.12 4.48
N VAL A 100 -2.59 3.44 3.29
CA VAL A 100 -1.24 3.99 3.10
C VAL A 100 -1.05 5.30 3.86
N LEU A 101 -2.02 6.22 3.80
CA LEU A 101 -1.98 7.46 4.57
C LEU A 101 -2.01 7.23 6.09
N CYS A 102 -2.83 6.30 6.57
CA CYS A 102 -2.87 5.90 7.98
C CYS A 102 -1.49 5.37 8.42
N GLY A 103 -0.87 4.53 7.60
CA GLY A 103 0.49 4.03 7.83
C GLY A 103 1.51 5.16 7.93
N TYR A 104 1.47 6.09 6.97
CA TYR A 104 2.32 7.28 6.99
C TYR A 104 2.13 8.10 8.27
N TYR A 105 0.88 8.32 8.70
CA TYR A 105 0.57 9.07 9.91
C TYR A 105 1.08 8.37 11.18
N ILE A 106 0.95 7.04 11.27
CA ILE A 106 1.53 6.24 12.36
C ILE A 106 3.06 6.42 12.39
N PHE A 107 3.70 6.40 11.23
CA PHE A 107 5.15 6.61 11.13
C PHE A 107 5.57 8.00 11.64
N LEU A 108 4.82 9.05 11.34
CA LEU A 108 5.11 10.40 11.86
C LEU A 108 5.11 10.46 13.39
N GLN A 109 4.24 9.68 14.04
CA GLN A 109 4.16 9.62 15.50
C GLN A 109 5.20 8.69 16.12
N ARG A 110 5.54 7.59 15.44
CA ARG A 110 6.36 6.50 16.00
C ARG A 110 7.35 5.95 14.98
N ASN A 111 8.36 6.74 14.62
CA ASN A 111 9.33 6.38 13.58
C ASN A 111 10.02 5.01 13.75
N LYS A 112 10.26 4.55 14.99
CA LYS A 112 10.90 3.25 15.29
C LYS A 112 10.06 2.05 14.86
N ILE A 113 8.74 2.21 14.72
CA ILE A 113 7.85 1.11 14.32
C ILE A 113 8.04 0.70 12.85
N VAL A 114 8.72 1.52 12.05
CA VAL A 114 8.95 1.23 10.62
C VAL A 114 9.69 -0.09 10.41
N TRP A 115 10.61 -0.47 11.30
CA TRP A 115 11.33 -1.74 11.18
C TRP A 115 10.41 -2.93 11.42
N PHE A 116 9.48 -2.81 12.37
CA PHE A 116 8.46 -3.83 12.58
C PHE A 116 7.57 -3.94 11.33
N ALA A 117 7.10 -2.82 10.79
CA ALA A 117 6.26 -2.81 9.59
C ALA A 117 6.96 -3.46 8.39
N ARG A 118 8.25 -3.19 8.18
CA ARG A 118 9.05 -3.82 7.11
C ARG A 118 9.21 -5.31 7.28
N ILE A 119 9.52 -5.77 8.50
CA ILE A 119 9.67 -7.20 8.79
C ILE A 119 8.32 -7.90 8.60
N PHE A 120 7.25 -7.32 9.14
CA PHE A 120 5.89 -7.83 8.98
C PHE A 120 5.51 -7.92 7.50
N SER A 121 5.66 -6.85 6.74
CA SER A 121 5.35 -6.78 5.30
C SER A 121 6.15 -7.82 4.51
N ALA A 122 7.46 -7.93 4.77
CA ALA A 122 8.28 -8.94 4.11
C ALA A 122 7.81 -10.37 4.41
N VAL A 123 7.50 -10.68 5.66
CA VAL A 123 6.97 -11.99 6.05
C VAL A 123 5.58 -12.21 5.45
N TRP A 124 4.72 -11.20 5.47
CA TRP A 124 3.37 -11.24 4.92
C TRP A 124 3.40 -11.58 3.43
N LEU A 125 4.20 -10.85 2.65
CA LEU A 125 4.40 -11.10 1.22
C LEU A 125 4.97 -12.48 0.95
N ILE A 126 6.02 -12.90 1.66
CA ILE A 126 6.61 -14.23 1.48
C ILE A 126 5.57 -15.33 1.72
N VAL A 127 4.82 -15.24 2.82
CA VAL A 127 3.79 -16.23 3.14
C VAL A 127 2.71 -16.24 2.06
N HIS A 128 2.14 -15.09 1.70
CA HIS A 128 1.01 -15.07 0.77
C HIS A 128 1.40 -15.45 -0.66
N ILE A 129 2.62 -15.09 -1.11
CA ILE A 129 3.07 -15.39 -2.47
C ILE A 129 3.48 -16.87 -2.62
N PHE A 130 4.16 -17.44 -1.63
CA PHE A 130 4.76 -18.78 -1.76
C PHE A 130 3.94 -19.90 -1.09
N VAL A 131 3.07 -19.59 -0.13
CA VAL A 131 2.28 -20.59 0.60
C VAL A 131 0.86 -20.69 0.05
N PHE A 132 0.22 -19.55 -0.25
CA PHE A 132 -1.17 -19.55 -0.70
C PHE A 132 -1.30 -19.67 -2.21
N PRO A 133 -2.35 -20.36 -2.71
CA PRO A 133 -2.56 -20.55 -4.13
C PRO A 133 -2.89 -19.24 -4.86
N HIS A 134 -3.48 -18.27 -4.16
CA HIS A 134 -3.79 -16.95 -4.66
C HIS A 134 -3.94 -15.91 -3.53
N SER A 135 -3.94 -14.63 -3.91
CA SER A 135 -3.91 -13.48 -3.00
C SER A 135 -5.15 -13.37 -2.11
N MET A 136 -6.29 -13.91 -2.55
CA MET A 136 -7.58 -13.82 -1.85
C MET A 136 -7.94 -15.07 -1.04
N TYR A 137 -7.03 -16.04 -0.93
CA TYR A 137 -7.31 -17.36 -0.35
C TYR A 137 -7.83 -17.30 1.09
N LEU A 138 -7.38 -16.33 1.90
CA LEU A 138 -7.84 -16.18 3.28
C LEU A 138 -9.33 -15.84 3.39
N HIS A 139 -9.89 -15.11 2.42
CA HIS A 139 -11.32 -14.76 2.37
C HIS A 139 -12.20 -15.91 1.86
N GLU A 140 -11.60 -16.99 1.36
CA GLU A 140 -12.34 -18.22 1.06
C GLU A 140 -12.44 -19.15 2.28
N LEU A 141 -11.53 -19.00 3.25
CA LEU A 141 -11.48 -19.82 4.45
C LEU A 141 -12.30 -19.25 5.62
N PHE A 142 -12.49 -17.93 5.66
CA PHE A 142 -13.16 -17.19 6.73
C PHE A 142 -14.10 -16.14 6.16
#